data_AF-A0A952VBH4-F1
#
_entry.id   AF-A0A952VBH4-F1
#
_cell.length_a   1.000
_cell.length_b   1.000
_cell.length_c   1.000
_cell.angle_alpha   90.00
_cell.angle_beta   90.00
_cell.angle_gamma   90.00
#
_symmetry.space_group_name_H-M   'P 1'
#
loop_
_entity.id
_entity.type
_entity.pdbx_description
1 polymer ?
#
loop_
_entity_poly.entity_id
_entity_poly.type
_entity_poly.pdbx_seq_one_letter_code
_entity_poly.pdbx_strand_id
1 'polypeptide(L)'
;MKKLIPVVAVLCFGMVSAFAQNRFEGYNIVVSAPKDHKQATCAVRYATPATRITVTDLDRSTPMKLTPCSGSGTNLAPGASGTATLQANASNYKWCFTGEDKNYRVEFTGDGHAGPTTYIWPAISSANERGFYNIRDFGAKGDGKTDDTIAFKSAMAVIASNNGGTLTVPDGEYIVTSPISLPSGITIAGTNGLQSQAATSHLSRQNPSRITLSGANRSLFTIGECVEKVVIRDIELYAQSNDRTNGIEAYGAFHSSQGFDFDRVVFHNFYRGINAYGLPQTNLQWQFDYINLNSCRFIFNRDAGIYVNTRNTDWKISAGLFINPKMQPGQNADSMHFERAGAVMIQNTFGGGFPQAPGGTYLKILDSGNITIIGSQTEAMTNSIVYNESNNPMAGDYTYPITIINSTFGHPIIFNARRTLVSTGNLYGGGTFKADDRLRVYSTGDRFCYDGHIMGCVGSDEGNFDKATIIFMTGQPGEGKLTGRPTFFGTDVEFGTPVKMPSLMQNALPAGRANGSLVYCQNCRRSTTPCQAGGSGAPAMVVNGQWSCL
;
A
#
# COMPACT_ATOMS: atom_id res chain seq x y z
N MET A 1 50.45 -74.80 33.42
CA MET A 1 49.90 -73.75 32.54
C MET A 1 48.86 -72.96 33.32
N LYS A 2 49.05 -71.64 33.41
CA LYS A 2 48.22 -70.68 34.16
C LYS A 2 46.84 -70.52 33.52
N LYS A 3 45.76 -70.37 34.30
CA LYS A 3 44.65 -69.49 33.96
C LYS A 3 44.12 -68.78 35.21
N LEU A 4 44.31 -67.46 35.21
CA LEU A 4 43.75 -66.50 36.15
C LEU A 4 42.22 -66.42 35.98
N ILE A 5 41.52 -66.22 37.09
CA ILE A 5 40.12 -65.80 37.16
C ILE A 5 40.12 -64.27 37.35
N PRO A 6 39.48 -63.45 36.49
CA PRO A 6 39.30 -62.04 36.78
C PRO A 6 37.97 -61.80 37.49
N VAL A 7 38.04 -61.13 38.63
CA VAL A 7 36.90 -60.49 39.30
C VAL A 7 36.53 -59.25 38.48
N VAL A 8 35.33 -59.24 37.90
CA VAL A 8 34.79 -58.05 37.22
C VAL A 8 34.08 -57.19 38.27
N ALA A 9 34.70 -56.07 38.62
CA ALA A 9 34.06 -55.00 39.38
C ALA A 9 33.04 -54.29 38.50
N VAL A 10 31.77 -54.36 38.87
CA VAL A 10 30.69 -53.59 38.24
C VAL A 10 30.80 -52.15 38.74
N LEU A 11 31.39 -51.27 37.93
CA LEU A 11 31.29 -49.82 38.10
C LEU A 11 29.91 -49.37 37.64
N CYS A 12 29.04 -49.04 38.60
CA CYS A 12 27.84 -48.24 38.34
C CYS A 12 28.27 -46.84 37.85
N PHE A 13 28.28 -46.63 36.53
CA PHE A 13 28.22 -45.28 35.98
C PHE A 13 26.83 -44.73 36.26
N GLY A 14 26.73 -43.82 37.23
CA GLY A 14 25.57 -42.95 37.35
C GLY A 14 25.41 -42.18 36.04
N MET A 15 24.30 -42.41 35.34
CA MET A 15 23.86 -41.54 34.25
C MET A 15 23.56 -40.17 34.85
N VAL A 16 24.56 -39.28 34.85
CA VAL A 16 24.31 -37.85 34.94
C VAL A 16 23.69 -37.47 33.60
N SER A 17 22.38 -37.29 33.59
CA SER A 17 21.68 -36.68 32.47
C SER A 17 22.26 -35.29 32.26
N ALA A 18 23.12 -35.13 31.25
CA ALA A 18 23.53 -33.83 30.77
C ALA A 18 22.29 -33.16 30.16
N PHE A 19 21.58 -32.37 30.95
CA PHE A 19 20.55 -31.48 30.42
C PHE A 19 21.24 -30.54 29.43
N ALA A 20 20.79 -30.54 28.18
CA ALA A 20 21.28 -29.60 27.18
C ALA A 20 21.02 -28.18 27.70
N GLN A 21 22.08 -27.43 27.96
CA GLN A 21 21.96 -26.08 28.50
C GLN A 21 21.53 -25.13 27.38
N ASN A 22 20.39 -24.47 27.55
CA ASN A 22 19.85 -23.56 26.56
C ASN A 22 20.67 -22.27 26.54
N ARG A 23 21.07 -21.83 25.34
CA ARG A 23 21.80 -20.57 25.14
C ARG A 23 20.84 -19.48 24.66
N PHE A 24 20.91 -18.34 25.32
CA PHE A 24 20.14 -17.13 25.02
C PHE A 24 21.13 -16.05 24.64
N GLU A 25 20.99 -15.51 23.42
CA GLU A 25 21.79 -14.38 22.97
C GLU A 25 20.94 -13.44 22.13
N GLY A 26 21.22 -12.15 22.23
CA GLY A 26 20.45 -11.12 21.56
C GLY A 26 21.09 -9.74 21.72
N TYR A 27 20.35 -8.73 21.27
CA TYR A 27 20.72 -7.34 21.42
C TYR A 27 19.65 -6.59 22.20
N ASN A 28 19.99 -5.41 22.72
CA ASN A 28 19.01 -4.54 23.38
C ASN A 28 18.12 -3.84 22.35
N ILE A 29 17.10 -4.52 21.86
CA ILE A 29 16.27 -4.01 20.76
C ILE A 29 15.08 -3.22 21.30
N VAL A 30 14.89 -2.04 20.73
CA VAL A 30 13.72 -1.18 20.95
C VAL A 30 12.98 -1.03 19.63
N VAL A 31 11.70 -1.41 19.61
CA VAL A 31 10.84 -1.47 18.43
C VAL A 31 9.70 -0.45 18.53
N SER A 32 10.01 0.81 18.26
CA SER A 32 9.06 1.91 17.93
C SER A 32 9.79 3.25 17.99
N ALA A 33 9.39 4.20 17.16
CA ALA A 33 9.77 5.62 17.28
C ALA A 33 8.55 6.45 17.72
N PRO A 34 8.72 7.42 18.64
CA PRO A 34 7.62 8.28 19.05
C PRO A 34 7.21 9.21 17.90
N LYS A 35 5.92 9.50 17.75
CA LYS A 35 5.39 10.28 16.60
C LYS A 35 5.88 11.75 16.59
N ASP A 36 6.39 12.25 17.71
CA ASP A 36 6.86 13.63 17.89
C ASP A 36 8.38 13.77 17.90
N HIS A 37 9.13 12.72 17.52
CA HIS A 37 10.59 12.74 17.42
C HIS A 37 11.08 13.94 16.58
N LYS A 38 12.21 14.53 17.00
CA LYS A 38 12.75 15.78 16.42
C LYS A 38 13.90 15.56 15.44
N GLN A 39 14.39 14.33 15.34
CA GLN A 39 15.49 13.93 14.47
C GLN A 39 15.21 12.53 13.95
N ALA A 40 15.85 12.17 12.84
CA ALA A 40 15.85 10.82 12.28
C ALA A 40 15.86 9.72 13.34
N THR A 41 14.81 8.90 13.37
CA THR A 41 14.62 7.88 14.41
C THR A 41 14.03 6.61 13.80
N CYS A 42 14.91 5.66 13.44
CA CYS A 42 14.52 4.36 12.90
C CYS A 42 13.63 3.57 13.87
N ALA A 43 12.68 2.76 13.38
CA ALA A 43 11.77 2.00 14.25
C ALA A 43 12.48 0.96 15.13
N VAL A 44 13.52 0.32 14.59
CA VAL A 44 14.37 -0.65 15.31
C VAL A 44 15.67 0.04 15.68
N ARG A 45 16.00 0.06 16.98
CA ARG A 45 17.24 0.66 17.48
C ARG A 45 17.86 -0.23 18.54
N TYR A 46 19.19 -0.17 18.65
CA TYR A 46 19.92 -0.77 19.76
C TYR A 46 20.05 0.26 20.88
N ALA A 47 19.60 -0.10 22.09
CA ALA A 47 19.74 0.76 23.25
C ALA A 47 21.22 1.06 23.54
N THR A 48 21.48 2.16 24.26
CA THR A 48 22.83 2.67 24.53
C THR A 48 23.75 1.61 25.15
N PRO A 49 25.09 1.75 24.96
CA PRO A 49 26.02 0.91 25.68
C PRO A 49 25.73 0.99 27.19
N ALA A 50 25.96 -0.10 27.92
CA ALA A 50 25.71 -0.18 29.36
C ALA A 50 24.23 -0.25 29.83
N THR A 51 23.25 -0.33 28.90
CA THR A 51 21.85 -0.64 29.25
C THR A 51 21.78 -1.94 30.07
N ARG A 52 21.14 -1.84 31.25
CA ARG A 52 20.88 -2.99 32.13
C ARG A 52 19.62 -3.71 31.65
N ILE A 53 19.69 -5.02 31.63
CA ILE A 53 18.54 -5.88 31.40
C ILE A 53 18.20 -6.64 32.67
N THR A 54 16.90 -6.84 32.91
CA THR A 54 16.41 -7.74 33.96
C THR A 54 15.92 -9.01 33.29
N VAL A 55 16.49 -10.14 33.68
CA VAL A 55 16.03 -11.47 33.28
C VAL A 55 15.19 -12.03 34.40
N THR A 56 13.98 -12.47 34.08
CA THR A 56 13.04 -13.06 35.01
C THR A 56 12.72 -14.48 34.58
N ASP A 57 12.85 -15.41 35.51
CA ASP A 57 12.43 -16.78 35.33
C ASP A 57 10.89 -16.88 35.27
N LEU A 58 10.41 -17.50 34.21
CA LEU A 58 8.99 -17.73 33.96
C LEU A 58 8.53 -19.07 34.54
N ASP A 59 9.42 -20.05 34.70
CA ASP A 59 9.13 -21.31 35.36
C ASP A 59 9.53 -21.22 36.83
N ARG A 60 8.54 -20.99 37.70
CA ARG A 60 8.78 -20.89 39.15
C ARG A 60 8.93 -22.24 39.84
N SER A 61 8.75 -23.34 39.10
CA SER A 61 8.93 -24.69 39.65
C SER A 61 10.39 -25.10 39.75
N THR A 62 11.29 -24.44 39.02
CA THR A 62 12.74 -24.65 39.01
C THR A 62 13.47 -23.45 39.63
N PRO A 63 14.58 -23.67 40.36
CA PRO A 63 15.44 -22.56 40.77
C PRO A 63 16.15 -21.95 39.57
N MET A 64 16.09 -20.63 39.42
CA MET A 64 16.77 -19.90 38.37
C MET A 64 18.29 -20.13 38.40
N LYS A 65 18.84 -20.81 37.39
CA LYS A 65 20.29 -21.02 37.21
C LYS A 65 20.76 -20.41 35.89
N LEU A 66 21.29 -19.18 35.97
CA LEU A 66 21.88 -18.51 34.81
C LEU A 66 23.41 -18.47 34.89
N THR A 67 24.07 -18.70 33.76
CA THR A 67 25.52 -18.46 33.61
C THR A 67 25.75 -17.46 32.48
N PRO A 68 26.54 -16.38 32.66
CA PRO A 68 26.77 -15.42 31.60
C PRO A 68 27.73 -16.03 30.57
N CYS A 69 27.48 -15.81 29.27
CA CYS A 69 28.40 -16.22 28.20
C CYS A 69 29.21 -15.03 27.64
N SER A 70 30.22 -15.34 26.82
CA SER A 70 31.09 -14.35 26.18
C SER A 70 30.25 -13.29 25.45
N GLY A 71 30.36 -12.03 25.86
CA GLY A 71 29.53 -10.93 25.34
C GLY A 71 28.56 -10.31 26.34
N SER A 72 28.51 -10.74 27.60
CA SER A 72 27.77 -10.06 28.69
C SER A 72 28.71 -9.40 29.70
N GLY A 73 28.30 -8.26 30.25
CA GLY A 73 28.90 -7.66 31.45
C GLY A 73 28.62 -8.52 32.69
N THR A 74 29.65 -8.80 33.48
CA THR A 74 29.80 -9.98 34.35
C THR A 74 29.02 -9.98 35.68
N ASN A 75 27.99 -9.14 35.86
CA ASN A 75 27.31 -9.03 37.16
C ASN A 75 25.91 -9.64 37.15
N LEU A 76 25.82 -10.97 37.13
CA LEU A 76 24.61 -11.68 37.56
C LEU A 76 24.54 -11.63 39.09
N ALA A 77 23.84 -10.64 39.64
CA ALA A 77 23.42 -10.70 41.03
C ALA A 77 22.10 -11.48 41.09
N PRO A 78 22.07 -12.72 41.62
CA PRO A 78 20.81 -13.43 41.83
C PRO A 78 19.97 -12.63 42.84
N GLY A 79 18.81 -12.13 42.38
CA GLY A 79 17.81 -11.52 43.25
C GLY A 79 17.05 -12.59 44.02
N ALA A 80 16.51 -12.22 45.19
CA ALA A 80 15.79 -13.12 46.10
C ALA A 80 14.46 -13.70 45.55
N SER A 81 14.18 -13.59 44.25
CA SER A 81 12.86 -13.83 43.66
C SER A 81 12.89 -14.28 42.19
N GLY A 82 13.85 -15.12 41.79
CA GLY A 82 13.89 -15.68 40.41
C GLY A 82 14.08 -14.61 39.33
N THR A 83 14.88 -13.59 39.67
CA THR A 83 15.30 -12.55 38.74
C THR A 83 16.82 -12.38 38.83
N ALA A 84 17.44 -11.98 37.73
CA ALA A 84 18.84 -11.62 37.66
C ALA A 84 18.98 -10.38 36.78
N THR A 85 20.01 -9.58 37.03
CA THR A 85 20.33 -8.46 36.14
C THR A 85 21.60 -8.78 35.37
N LEU A 86 21.64 -8.33 34.11
CA LEU A 86 22.79 -8.44 33.23
C LEU A 86 23.03 -7.07 32.60
N GLN A 87 24.25 -6.83 32.14
CA GLN A 87 24.57 -5.64 31.37
C GLN A 87 25.01 -6.07 29.98
N ALA A 88 24.45 -5.45 28.94
CA ALA A 88 24.93 -5.70 27.59
C ALA A 88 26.37 -5.20 27.43
N ASN A 89 27.14 -5.86 26.56
CA ASN A 89 28.51 -5.47 26.27
C ASN A 89 28.55 -4.07 25.63
N ALA A 90 29.47 -3.23 26.13
CA ALA A 90 29.57 -1.84 25.74
C ALA A 90 30.06 -1.60 24.30
N SER A 91 30.72 -2.59 23.69
CA SER A 91 31.29 -2.48 22.34
C SER A 91 30.34 -2.97 21.24
N ASN A 92 29.49 -3.96 21.52
CA ASN A 92 28.66 -4.60 20.49
C ASN A 92 27.18 -4.75 20.87
N TYR A 93 26.76 -4.21 22.02
CA TYR A 93 25.37 -4.18 22.50
C TYR A 93 24.72 -5.55 22.70
N LYS A 94 25.53 -6.62 22.69
CA LYS A 94 25.04 -7.98 22.87
C LYS A 94 24.86 -8.29 24.34
N TRP A 95 23.93 -9.18 24.61
CA TRP A 95 23.81 -9.87 25.88
C TRP A 95 23.66 -11.36 25.60
N CYS A 96 24.14 -12.16 26.54
CA CYS A 96 24.28 -13.61 26.41
C CYS A 96 24.24 -14.27 27.79
N PHE A 97 23.39 -15.27 27.97
CA PHE A 97 23.44 -16.16 29.12
C PHE A 97 23.02 -17.58 28.71
N THR A 98 23.36 -18.56 29.52
CA THR A 98 22.84 -19.91 29.44
C THR A 98 21.90 -20.16 30.62
N GLY A 99 20.82 -20.89 30.38
CA GLY A 99 19.79 -21.20 31.37
C GLY A 99 19.25 -22.61 31.19
N GLU A 100 18.48 -23.08 32.17
CA GLU A 100 17.88 -24.42 32.16
C GLU A 100 16.50 -24.43 31.49
N ASP A 101 15.78 -23.31 31.54
CA ASP A 101 14.41 -23.22 31.03
C ASP A 101 14.39 -22.94 29.52
N LYS A 102 13.22 -23.12 28.91
CA LYS A 102 13.04 -22.88 27.46
C LYS A 102 13.02 -21.39 27.12
N ASN A 103 12.40 -20.58 27.99
CA ASN A 103 12.13 -19.17 27.76
C ASN A 103 12.38 -18.36 29.03
N TYR A 104 12.93 -17.16 28.89
CA TYR A 104 13.04 -16.19 29.98
C TYR A 104 12.38 -14.87 29.59
N ARG A 105 11.82 -14.15 30.56
CA ARG A 105 11.40 -12.77 30.33
C ARG A 105 12.62 -11.86 30.43
N VAL A 106 12.84 -11.02 29.43
CA VAL A 106 13.92 -10.03 29.39
C VAL A 106 13.32 -8.64 29.30
N GLU A 107 13.69 -7.79 30.26
CA GLU A 107 13.17 -6.44 30.41
C GLU A 107 14.31 -5.42 30.21
N PHE A 108 14.06 -4.43 29.38
CA PHE A 108 14.97 -3.36 29.00
C PHE A 108 14.43 -2.04 29.54
N THR A 109 15.30 -1.15 29.99
CA THR A 109 14.91 0.18 30.49
C THR A 109 14.41 1.14 29.40
N GLY A 110 14.68 0.84 28.13
CA GLY A 110 14.42 1.73 26.98
C GLY A 110 15.67 2.45 26.49
N ASP A 111 15.52 3.33 25.50
CA ASP A 111 16.61 4.03 24.78
C ASP A 111 16.48 5.57 24.80
N GLY A 112 15.69 6.11 25.72
CA GLY A 112 15.40 7.54 25.83
C GLY A 112 14.39 8.08 24.80
N HIS A 113 14.07 7.30 23.76
CA HIS A 113 13.01 7.62 22.79
C HIS A 113 11.77 6.76 23.02
N ALA A 114 11.99 5.49 23.37
CA ALA A 114 10.96 4.57 23.83
C ALA A 114 11.28 4.13 25.27
N GLY A 115 10.19 3.94 26.03
CA GLY A 115 10.25 3.57 27.44
C GLY A 115 10.64 2.10 27.67
N PRO A 116 10.46 1.60 28.89
CA PRO A 116 10.75 0.22 29.23
C PRO A 116 10.03 -0.76 28.30
N THR A 117 10.76 -1.78 27.85
CA THR A 117 10.23 -2.78 26.93
C THR A 117 10.54 -4.17 27.46
N THR A 118 9.62 -5.12 27.22
CA THR A 118 9.71 -6.49 27.72
C THR A 118 9.54 -7.46 26.56
N TYR A 119 10.34 -8.53 26.55
CA TYR A 119 10.20 -9.65 25.63
C TYR A 119 10.27 -10.98 26.39
N ILE A 120 9.74 -12.03 25.78
CA ILE A 120 9.94 -13.44 26.12
C ILE A 120 10.99 -13.95 25.16
N TRP A 121 12.21 -14.20 25.65
CA TRP A 121 13.31 -14.66 24.83
C TRP A 121 13.40 -16.19 24.87
N PRO A 122 13.22 -16.87 23.74
CA PRO A 122 13.37 -18.32 23.67
C PRO A 122 14.82 -18.74 23.55
N ALA A 123 15.10 -19.98 23.94
CA ALA A 123 16.34 -20.67 23.61
C ALA A 123 16.42 -20.84 22.09
N ILE A 124 17.51 -20.40 21.46
CA ILE A 124 17.69 -20.58 20.02
C ILE A 124 18.39 -21.92 19.80
N SER A 125 17.62 -22.97 19.51
CA SER A 125 18.12 -24.32 19.24
C SER A 125 18.79 -24.42 17.88
N SER A 126 20.11 -24.26 17.86
CA SER A 126 21.01 -24.50 16.71
C SER A 126 20.95 -23.47 15.57
N ALA A 127 22.03 -23.42 14.79
CA ALA A 127 22.17 -22.54 13.63
C ALA A 127 21.19 -22.88 12.48
N ASN A 128 20.55 -24.06 12.51
CA ASN A 128 19.69 -24.56 11.43
C ASN A 128 18.25 -24.01 11.46
N GLU A 129 17.83 -23.35 12.54
CA GLU A 129 16.48 -22.74 12.66
C GLU A 129 16.50 -21.21 12.45
N ARG A 130 17.66 -20.62 12.14
CA ARG A 130 17.77 -19.18 11.92
C ARG A 130 16.97 -18.77 10.69
N GLY A 131 16.06 -17.81 10.88
CA GLY A 131 15.24 -17.25 9.80
C GLY A 131 13.85 -17.84 9.66
N PHE A 132 13.49 -18.89 10.41
CA PHE A 132 12.12 -19.42 10.45
C PHE A 132 11.65 -19.54 11.90
N TYR A 133 10.55 -18.88 12.21
CA TYR A 133 10.05 -18.71 13.57
C TYR A 133 8.59 -19.10 13.63
N ASN A 134 8.16 -19.79 14.69
CA ASN A 134 6.74 -20.01 14.96
C ASN A 134 6.30 -19.11 16.12
N ILE A 135 5.18 -18.40 15.94
CA ILE A 135 4.66 -17.50 16.98
C ILE A 135 4.37 -18.22 18.31
N ARG A 136 4.07 -19.53 18.27
CA ARG A 136 3.84 -20.36 19.46
C ARG A 136 5.10 -20.60 20.29
N ASP A 137 6.29 -20.54 19.68
CA ASP A 137 7.56 -20.67 20.41
C ASP A 137 7.80 -19.46 21.35
N PHE A 138 7.17 -18.33 21.03
CA PHE A 138 7.16 -17.11 21.85
C PHE A 138 6.01 -17.08 22.87
N GLY A 139 5.26 -18.17 23.01
CA GLY A 139 4.19 -18.33 24.00
C GLY A 139 2.80 -17.90 23.53
N ALA A 140 2.61 -17.59 22.25
CA ALA A 140 1.28 -17.29 21.74
C ALA A 140 0.37 -18.53 21.77
N LYS A 141 -0.87 -18.35 22.22
CA LYS A 141 -1.85 -19.45 22.28
C LYS A 141 -2.75 -19.49 21.05
N GLY A 142 -3.18 -18.35 20.53
CA GLY A 142 -4.14 -18.30 19.42
C GLY A 142 -5.51 -18.89 19.77
N ASP A 143 -5.93 -18.77 21.03
CA ASP A 143 -7.17 -19.35 21.59
C ASP A 143 -8.37 -18.38 21.60
N GLY A 144 -8.22 -17.19 21.02
CA GLY A 144 -9.22 -16.12 20.99
C GLY A 144 -9.46 -15.43 22.33
N LYS A 145 -8.68 -15.75 23.38
CA LYS A 145 -8.88 -15.24 24.74
C LYS A 145 -7.61 -14.69 25.37
N THR A 146 -6.50 -15.38 25.19
CA THR A 146 -5.18 -15.02 25.70
C THR A 146 -4.64 -13.82 24.93
N ASP A 147 -4.12 -12.83 25.65
CA ASP A 147 -3.40 -11.72 25.05
C ASP A 147 -2.01 -12.18 24.57
N ASP A 148 -1.90 -12.37 23.26
CA ASP A 148 -0.70 -12.84 22.57
C ASP A 148 0.26 -11.69 22.18
N THR A 149 -0.03 -10.46 22.59
CA THR A 149 0.78 -9.26 22.28
C THR A 149 2.26 -9.46 22.59
N ILE A 150 2.57 -10.00 23.76
CA ILE A 150 3.97 -10.17 24.20
C ILE A 150 4.70 -11.16 23.30
N ALA A 151 4.03 -12.21 22.83
CA ALA A 151 4.62 -13.19 21.93
C ALA A 151 5.00 -12.55 20.59
N PHE A 152 4.11 -11.73 20.02
CA PHE A 152 4.40 -11.00 18.79
C PHE A 152 5.55 -10.01 18.95
N LYS A 153 5.54 -9.18 20.01
CA LYS A 153 6.65 -8.24 20.27
C LYS A 153 7.99 -8.95 20.43
N SER A 154 7.97 -10.10 21.09
CA SER A 154 9.17 -10.94 21.29
C SER A 154 9.67 -11.53 19.98
N ALA A 155 8.77 -12.03 19.14
CA ALA A 155 9.11 -12.51 17.81
C ALA A 155 9.74 -11.41 16.95
N MET A 156 9.16 -10.19 16.95
CA MET A 156 9.75 -9.04 16.23
C MET A 156 11.17 -8.74 16.71
N ALA A 157 11.41 -8.73 18.02
CA ALA A 157 12.73 -8.45 18.58
C ALA A 157 13.76 -9.55 18.24
N VAL A 158 13.39 -10.83 18.31
CA VAL A 158 14.28 -11.92 17.92
C VAL A 158 14.58 -11.89 16.42
N ILE A 159 13.57 -11.68 15.58
CA ILE A 159 13.73 -11.58 14.12
C ILE A 159 14.63 -10.39 13.75
N ALA A 160 14.41 -9.23 14.38
CA ALA A 160 15.25 -8.06 14.18
C ALA A 160 16.71 -8.32 14.58
N SER A 161 16.95 -9.01 15.71
CA SER A 161 18.30 -9.40 16.16
C SER A 161 19.02 -10.35 15.19
N ASN A 162 18.27 -11.03 14.33
CA ASN A 162 18.78 -12.03 13.39
C ASN A 162 18.71 -11.57 11.93
N ASN A 163 18.59 -10.25 11.70
CA ASN A 163 18.53 -9.63 10.37
C ASN A 163 17.33 -10.09 9.50
N GLY A 164 16.18 -10.32 10.12
CA GLY A 164 14.96 -10.70 9.42
C GLY A 164 14.67 -12.19 9.46
N GLY A 165 13.65 -12.61 8.72
CA GLY A 165 13.16 -13.99 8.70
C GLY A 165 11.65 -14.10 8.57
N THR A 166 11.16 -15.33 8.56
CA THR A 166 9.75 -15.67 8.42
C THR A 166 9.15 -16.04 9.77
N LEU A 167 8.13 -15.29 10.20
CA LEU A 167 7.25 -15.63 11.30
C LEU A 167 6.01 -16.35 10.77
N THR A 168 5.89 -17.63 11.11
CA THR A 168 4.69 -18.41 10.85
C THR A 168 3.64 -18.18 11.94
N VAL A 169 2.41 -17.92 11.52
CA VAL A 169 1.23 -17.76 12.37
C VAL A 169 0.25 -18.88 12.03
N PRO A 170 0.27 -20.01 12.76
CA PRO A 170 -0.63 -21.14 12.51
C PRO A 170 -2.11 -20.77 12.61
N ASP A 171 -3.01 -21.71 12.26
CA ASP A 171 -4.45 -21.55 12.50
C ASP A 171 -4.71 -21.27 14.00
N GLY A 172 -5.47 -20.20 14.27
CA GLY A 172 -5.74 -19.68 15.60
C GLY A 172 -6.22 -18.24 15.56
N GLU A 173 -6.89 -17.81 16.63
CA GLU A 173 -7.28 -16.42 16.85
C GLU A 173 -6.37 -15.79 17.90
N TYR A 174 -5.49 -14.89 17.46
CA TYR A 174 -4.46 -14.29 18.29
C TYR A 174 -4.87 -12.88 18.72
N ILE A 175 -5.22 -12.70 20.00
CA ILE A 175 -5.63 -11.38 20.50
C ILE A 175 -4.39 -10.52 20.77
N VAL A 176 -4.41 -9.29 20.26
CA VAL A 176 -3.38 -8.28 20.49
C VAL A 176 -4.03 -7.03 21.07
N THR A 177 -3.46 -6.51 22.16
CA THR A 177 -4.01 -5.38 22.93
C THR A 177 -3.17 -4.11 22.82
N SER A 178 -2.00 -4.15 22.17
CA SER A 178 -1.19 -2.96 21.90
C SER A 178 -0.41 -3.07 20.59
N PRO A 179 0.01 -1.94 19.99
CA PRO A 179 0.68 -1.95 18.69
C PRO A 179 1.94 -2.81 18.66
N ILE A 180 2.16 -3.48 17.52
CA ILE A 180 3.35 -4.28 17.20
C ILE A 180 4.13 -3.55 16.11
N SER A 181 5.32 -3.04 16.42
CA SER A 181 6.18 -2.42 15.39
C SER A 181 6.88 -3.48 14.55
N LEU A 182 6.80 -3.34 13.23
CA LEU A 182 7.42 -4.28 12.29
C LEU A 182 8.88 -3.88 12.02
N PRO A 183 9.85 -4.80 12.20
CA PRO A 183 11.24 -4.58 11.81
C PRO A 183 11.47 -4.84 10.32
N SER A 184 12.64 -4.44 9.81
CA SER A 184 13.04 -4.75 8.44
C SER A 184 13.26 -6.24 8.20
N GLY A 185 13.02 -6.71 6.97
CA GLY A 185 13.32 -8.07 6.52
C GLY A 185 12.39 -9.15 7.08
N ILE A 186 11.26 -8.78 7.67
CA ILE A 186 10.29 -9.74 8.22
C ILE A 186 9.28 -10.19 7.17
N THR A 187 8.99 -11.50 7.15
CA THR A 187 7.80 -12.07 6.52
C THR A 187 6.87 -12.59 7.60
N ILE A 188 5.64 -12.08 7.70
CA ILE A 188 4.58 -12.66 8.54
C ILE A 188 3.69 -13.50 7.62
N ALA A 189 3.67 -14.80 7.84
CA ALA A 189 2.93 -15.75 7.03
C ALA A 189 1.90 -16.49 7.88
N GLY A 190 0.62 -16.25 7.61
CA GLY A 190 -0.43 -17.13 8.08
C GLY A 190 -0.53 -18.41 7.24
N THR A 191 -1.56 -19.19 7.50
CA THR A 191 -1.85 -20.45 6.77
C THR A 191 -2.81 -20.24 5.60
N ASN A 192 -3.59 -19.14 5.59
CA ASN A 192 -4.58 -18.82 4.57
C ASN A 192 -5.13 -17.38 4.71
N GLY A 193 -5.45 -16.74 3.58
CA GLY A 193 -6.04 -15.40 3.52
C GLY A 193 -7.57 -15.34 3.49
N LEU A 194 -8.26 -16.32 4.11
CA LEU A 194 -9.73 -16.31 4.14
C LEU A 194 -10.24 -15.41 5.27
N GLN A 195 -11.17 -14.51 4.95
CA GLN A 195 -11.88 -13.71 5.96
C GLN A 195 -12.79 -14.64 6.79
N SER A 196 -12.91 -14.41 8.09
CA SER A 196 -13.84 -15.19 8.89
C SER A 196 -15.29 -14.88 8.53
N GLN A 197 -16.17 -15.85 8.76
CA GLN A 197 -17.58 -15.79 8.38
C GLN A 197 -17.84 -15.68 6.86
N ALA A 198 -16.81 -15.86 6.00
CA ALA A 198 -17.05 -16.07 4.58
C ALA A 198 -17.93 -17.32 4.39
N ALA A 199 -19.07 -17.15 3.72
CA ALA A 199 -19.99 -18.21 3.36
C ALA A 199 -19.38 -19.13 2.28
N THR A 200 -18.32 -19.85 2.65
CA THR A 200 -17.65 -20.85 1.79
C THR A 200 -18.19 -22.25 2.04
N SER A 201 -18.96 -22.44 3.11
CA SER A 201 -19.78 -23.62 3.38
C SER A 201 -20.73 -23.36 4.56
N HIS A 202 -21.74 -24.21 4.75
CA HIS A 202 -22.53 -24.26 5.98
C HIS A 202 -21.71 -24.71 7.21
N LEU A 203 -20.42 -25.04 7.02
CA LEU A 203 -19.47 -25.31 8.09
C LEU A 203 -18.82 -23.98 8.49
N SER A 204 -19.13 -23.50 9.69
CA SER A 204 -18.38 -22.41 10.31
C SER A 204 -16.94 -22.87 10.49
N ARG A 205 -16.03 -22.41 9.63
CA ARG A 205 -14.61 -22.71 9.77
C ARG A 205 -14.11 -21.98 11.01
N GLN A 206 -13.91 -22.74 12.08
CA GLN A 206 -13.34 -22.25 13.32
C GLN A 206 -11.86 -21.94 13.04
N ASN A 207 -11.54 -20.65 12.98
CA ASN A 207 -10.21 -20.05 13.09
C ASN A 207 -9.30 -20.11 11.85
N PRO A 208 -9.53 -19.26 10.81
CA PRO A 208 -8.43 -18.90 9.91
C PRO A 208 -7.30 -18.27 10.73
N SER A 209 -6.04 -18.39 10.28
CA SER A 209 -4.92 -17.66 10.88
C SER A 209 -5.26 -16.18 10.95
N ARG A 210 -5.51 -15.69 12.16
CA ARG A 210 -6.11 -14.38 12.40
C ARG A 210 -5.45 -13.67 13.56
N ILE A 211 -5.09 -12.41 13.34
CA ILE A 211 -4.64 -11.52 14.41
C ILE A 211 -5.74 -10.49 14.68
N THR A 212 -6.27 -10.52 15.90
CA THR A 212 -7.39 -9.69 16.35
C THR A 212 -6.88 -8.56 17.24
N LEU A 213 -7.05 -7.32 16.79
CA LEU A 213 -6.82 -6.12 17.60
C LEU A 213 -7.98 -5.89 18.56
N SER A 214 -7.67 -5.86 19.86
CA SER A 214 -8.60 -5.53 20.93
C SER A 214 -8.47 -4.07 21.38
N GLY A 215 -9.61 -3.40 21.52
CA GLY A 215 -9.72 -2.00 21.94
C GLY A 215 -9.88 -1.02 20.77
N ALA A 216 -9.92 0.28 21.11
CA ALA A 216 -10.07 1.40 20.18
C ALA A 216 -8.83 2.30 20.21
N ASN A 217 -8.77 3.27 19.29
CA ASN A 217 -7.74 4.31 19.21
C ASN A 217 -6.30 3.76 19.21
N ARG A 218 -6.05 2.74 18.40
CA ARG A 218 -4.76 2.04 18.32
C ARG A 218 -4.62 1.28 17.01
N SER A 219 -3.38 0.98 16.65
CA SER A 219 -3.04 0.25 15.43
C SER A 219 -2.60 -1.16 15.78
N LEU A 220 -2.87 -2.13 14.91
CA LEU A 220 -2.40 -3.49 15.10
C LEU A 220 -0.90 -3.56 14.83
N PHE A 221 -0.50 -3.17 13.62
CA PHE A 221 0.90 -3.04 13.25
C PHE A 221 1.28 -1.59 13.02
N THR A 222 2.51 -1.24 13.40
CA THR A 222 3.12 0.05 13.09
C THR A 222 4.38 -0.11 12.27
N ILE A 223 4.54 0.75 11.26
CA ILE A 223 5.75 0.85 10.44
C ILE A 223 6.30 2.27 10.64
N GLY A 224 7.52 2.36 11.13
CA GLY A 224 8.23 3.62 11.32
C GLY A 224 9.31 3.82 10.27
N GLU A 225 10.20 4.78 10.52
CA GLU A 225 11.34 5.10 9.65
C GLU A 225 12.37 3.96 9.55
N CYS A 226 13.14 3.96 8.46
CA CYS A 226 14.21 3.00 8.18
C CYS A 226 13.75 1.53 8.08
N VAL A 227 12.45 1.27 7.91
CA VAL A 227 11.93 -0.08 7.75
C VAL A 227 11.94 -0.47 6.29
N GLU A 228 12.53 -1.63 5.99
CA GLU A 228 12.62 -2.13 4.63
C GLU A 228 12.22 -3.60 4.50
N LYS A 229 11.63 -3.99 3.37
CA LYS A 229 11.35 -5.39 3.00
C LYS A 229 10.47 -6.11 4.03
N VAL A 230 9.25 -5.62 4.19
CA VAL A 230 8.23 -6.26 5.03
C VAL A 230 7.23 -6.99 4.14
N VAL A 231 6.97 -8.25 4.44
CA VAL A 231 5.98 -9.07 3.75
C VAL A 231 4.93 -9.53 4.76
N ILE A 232 3.64 -9.37 4.43
CA ILE A 232 2.53 -10.00 5.16
C ILE A 232 1.70 -10.79 4.18
N ARG A 233 1.41 -12.06 4.48
CA ARG A 233 0.67 -12.92 3.57
C ARG A 233 -0.19 -13.96 4.25
N ASP A 234 -1.21 -14.38 3.53
CA ASP A 234 -2.04 -15.53 3.87
C ASP A 234 -2.63 -15.44 5.29
N ILE A 235 -3.18 -14.28 5.66
CA ILE A 235 -3.65 -14.01 7.02
C ILE A 235 -4.82 -13.02 7.05
N GLU A 236 -5.71 -13.16 8.05
CA GLU A 236 -6.71 -12.14 8.38
C GLU A 236 -6.23 -11.23 9.52
N LEU A 237 -6.28 -9.92 9.27
CA LEU A 237 -6.16 -8.90 10.29
C LEU A 237 -7.55 -8.38 10.61
N TYR A 238 -7.93 -8.43 11.87
CA TYR A 238 -9.27 -8.07 12.32
C TYR A 238 -9.21 -7.09 13.48
N ALA A 239 -10.15 -6.15 13.55
CA ALA A 239 -10.35 -5.29 14.71
C ALA A 239 -11.71 -5.57 15.37
N GLN A 240 -11.71 -5.70 16.70
CA GLN A 240 -12.96 -5.81 17.48
C GLN A 240 -13.77 -4.51 17.45
N SER A 241 -13.08 -3.36 17.32
CA SER A 241 -13.70 -2.04 17.20
C SER A 241 -13.10 -1.30 16.01
N ASN A 242 -13.96 -0.64 15.23
CA ASN A 242 -13.58 0.25 14.13
C ASN A 242 -13.50 1.72 14.55
N ASP A 243 -13.42 2.02 15.85
CA ASP A 243 -13.20 3.37 16.36
C ASP A 243 -11.70 3.70 16.41
N ARG A 244 -11.25 4.51 15.45
CA ARG A 244 -9.86 4.98 15.30
C ARG A 244 -8.82 3.84 15.37
N THR A 245 -9.14 2.68 14.80
CA THR A 245 -8.23 1.55 14.71
C THR A 245 -7.61 1.40 13.32
N ASN A 246 -6.34 1.01 13.25
CA ASN A 246 -5.69 0.73 11.97
C ASN A 246 -5.20 -0.71 11.91
N GLY A 247 -5.30 -1.35 10.74
CA GLY A 247 -4.62 -2.63 10.50
C GLY A 247 -3.11 -2.42 10.43
N ILE A 248 -2.66 -1.61 9.47
CA ILE A 248 -1.31 -1.07 9.41
C ILE A 248 -1.37 0.44 9.60
N GLU A 249 -0.55 0.98 10.50
CA GLU A 249 -0.29 2.41 10.58
C GLU A 249 1.19 2.69 10.27
N ALA A 250 1.44 3.32 9.13
CA ALA A 250 2.77 3.69 8.67
C ALA A 250 2.99 5.19 8.84
N TYR A 251 4.05 5.59 9.54
CA TYR A 251 4.35 7.00 9.75
C TYR A 251 5.85 7.27 9.88
N GLY A 252 6.27 8.45 9.42
CA GLY A 252 7.65 8.92 9.53
C GLY A 252 7.80 10.38 9.11
N ALA A 253 8.98 10.94 9.32
CA ALA A 253 9.33 12.33 9.02
C ALA A 253 10.60 12.45 8.15
N PHE A 254 11.68 11.79 8.56
CA PHE A 254 13.03 12.02 8.07
C PHE A 254 13.53 10.92 7.14
N HIS A 255 13.70 9.70 7.64
CA HIS A 255 14.21 8.58 6.84
C HIS A 255 13.07 7.79 6.21
N SER A 256 13.19 7.55 4.91
CA SER A 256 12.23 6.77 4.14
C SER A 256 12.08 5.35 4.65
N SER A 257 11.03 4.69 4.19
CA SER A 257 10.82 3.26 4.40
C SER A 257 10.24 2.67 3.13
N GLN A 258 10.62 1.45 2.79
CA GLN A 258 10.40 0.97 1.43
C GLN A 258 10.31 -0.56 1.29
N GLY A 259 9.58 -1.03 0.27
CA GLY A 259 9.44 -2.45 -0.03
C GLY A 259 8.48 -3.13 0.94
N PHE A 260 7.19 -2.98 0.65
CA PHE A 260 6.11 -3.55 1.46
C PHE A 260 5.20 -4.38 0.58
N ASP A 261 5.17 -5.70 0.83
CA ASP A 261 4.37 -6.64 0.06
C ASP A 261 3.26 -7.26 0.92
N PHE A 262 2.02 -7.03 0.52
CA PHE A 262 0.84 -7.64 1.13
C PHE A 262 0.21 -8.60 0.12
N ASP A 263 0.18 -9.89 0.43
CA ASP A 263 -0.28 -10.93 -0.50
C ASP A 263 -1.36 -11.83 0.13
N ARG A 264 -2.59 -11.74 -0.36
CA ARG A 264 -3.77 -12.42 0.22
C ARG A 264 -3.95 -12.09 1.71
N VAL A 265 -3.90 -10.80 2.03
CA VAL A 265 -4.18 -10.27 3.38
C VAL A 265 -5.60 -9.72 3.43
N VAL A 266 -6.33 -10.05 4.50
CA VAL A 266 -7.65 -9.47 4.77
C VAL A 266 -7.52 -8.39 5.84
N PHE A 267 -8.03 -7.19 5.57
CA PHE A 267 -8.16 -6.08 6.52
C PHE A 267 -9.64 -5.88 6.86
N HIS A 268 -10.04 -6.33 8.05
CA HIS A 268 -11.45 -6.45 8.41
C HIS A 268 -11.83 -5.61 9.64
N ASN A 269 -12.84 -4.76 9.48
CA ASN A 269 -13.49 -3.99 10.55
C ASN A 269 -12.56 -3.01 11.27
N PHE A 270 -11.58 -2.44 10.57
CA PHE A 270 -10.78 -1.33 11.11
C PHE A 270 -11.47 0.03 10.87
N TYR A 271 -11.02 1.08 11.55
CA TYR A 271 -11.27 2.43 11.07
C TYR A 271 -10.64 2.62 9.68
N ARG A 272 -9.35 2.26 9.57
CA ARG A 272 -8.64 2.15 8.29
C ARG A 272 -7.89 0.83 8.17
N GLY A 273 -7.97 0.16 7.03
CA GLY A 273 -7.19 -1.05 6.80
C GLY A 273 -5.69 -0.73 6.82
N ILE A 274 -5.27 0.19 5.96
CA ILE A 274 -3.92 0.77 5.93
C ILE A 274 -4.02 2.29 6.05
N ASN A 275 -3.24 2.87 6.95
CA ASN A 275 -3.15 4.31 7.19
C ASN A 275 -1.69 4.75 7.10
N ALA A 276 -1.28 5.36 6.00
CA ALA A 276 0.09 5.81 5.76
C ALA A 276 0.15 7.34 5.69
N TYR A 277 1.00 7.97 6.51
CA TYR A 277 1.10 9.44 6.51
C TYR A 277 2.47 9.96 6.93
N GLY A 278 2.88 11.06 6.30
CA GLY A 278 4.05 11.80 6.74
C GLY A 278 3.75 12.58 8.02
N LEU A 279 4.77 12.82 8.83
CA LEU A 279 4.67 13.60 10.05
C LEU A 279 4.95 15.09 9.79
N PRO A 280 4.37 16.01 10.59
CA PRO A 280 4.46 17.46 10.34
C PRO A 280 5.87 18.05 10.47
N GLN A 281 6.78 17.36 11.17
CA GLN A 281 8.17 17.78 11.40
C GLN A 281 8.90 18.13 10.10
N THR A 282 8.58 17.45 9.00
CA THR A 282 9.18 17.66 7.68
C THR A 282 8.12 18.06 6.65
N ASN A 283 7.00 18.65 7.07
CA ASN A 283 5.90 19.02 6.17
C ASN A 283 5.41 17.83 5.31
N LEU A 284 5.28 16.67 5.95
CA LEU A 284 4.80 15.42 5.34
C LEU A 284 5.72 14.89 4.21
N GLN A 285 7.02 15.22 4.23
CA GLN A 285 7.98 14.81 3.18
C GLN A 285 8.48 13.37 3.30
N TRP A 286 7.99 12.61 4.28
CA TRP A 286 8.34 11.21 4.42
C TRP A 286 7.91 10.37 3.20
N GLN A 287 8.82 9.52 2.74
CA GLN A 287 8.64 8.62 1.61
C GLN A 287 8.36 7.21 2.12
N PHE A 288 7.35 6.58 1.53
CA PHE A 288 6.84 5.26 1.89
C PHE A 288 6.60 4.48 0.60
N ASP A 289 7.63 3.80 0.12
CA ASP A 289 7.77 3.48 -1.31
C ASP A 289 7.75 1.97 -1.59
N TYR A 290 7.49 1.60 -2.83
CA TYR A 290 7.36 0.24 -3.34
C TYR A 290 6.30 -0.58 -2.59
N ILE A 291 5.07 -0.07 -2.59
CA ILE A 291 3.94 -0.70 -1.89
C ILE A 291 3.18 -1.60 -2.85
N ASN A 292 3.24 -2.92 -2.63
CA ASN A 292 2.52 -3.90 -3.43
C ASN A 292 1.40 -4.56 -2.61
N LEU A 293 0.19 -4.50 -3.13
CA LEU A 293 -0.96 -5.25 -2.62
C LEU A 293 -1.44 -6.20 -3.71
N ASN A 294 -1.41 -7.50 -3.43
CA ASN A 294 -1.84 -8.54 -4.33
C ASN A 294 -2.95 -9.39 -3.68
N SER A 295 -4.11 -9.45 -4.31
CA SER A 295 -5.25 -10.26 -3.84
C SER A 295 -5.69 -9.92 -2.39
N CYS A 296 -5.46 -8.69 -1.95
CA CYS A 296 -5.86 -8.22 -0.63
C CYS A 296 -7.35 -7.88 -0.58
N ARG A 297 -7.96 -8.06 0.59
CA ARG A 297 -9.39 -7.78 0.81
C ARG A 297 -9.56 -6.76 1.92
N PHE A 298 -10.37 -5.74 1.69
CA PHE A 298 -10.68 -4.69 2.66
C PHE A 298 -12.17 -4.73 2.95
N ILE A 299 -12.53 -5.16 4.16
CA ILE A 299 -13.90 -5.56 4.48
C ILE A 299 -14.40 -4.72 5.65
N PHE A 300 -15.47 -3.98 5.42
CA PHE A 300 -16.17 -3.19 6.45
C PHE A 300 -15.28 -2.19 7.21
N ASN A 301 -14.29 -1.62 6.53
CA ASN A 301 -13.48 -0.55 7.12
C ASN A 301 -14.30 0.75 7.16
N ARG A 302 -14.35 1.40 8.32
CA ARG A 302 -15.30 2.48 8.61
C ARG A 302 -15.01 3.78 7.85
N ASP A 303 -13.74 4.15 7.74
CA ASP A 303 -13.31 5.37 7.06
C ASP A 303 -12.82 5.08 5.65
N ALA A 304 -11.75 4.30 5.55
CA ALA A 304 -11.19 3.88 4.26
C ALA A 304 -10.56 2.49 4.33
N GLY A 305 -10.59 1.73 3.23
CA GLY A 305 -9.73 0.55 3.12
C GLY A 305 -8.25 0.95 3.17
N ILE A 306 -7.85 1.89 2.31
CA ILE A 306 -6.51 2.46 2.25
C ILE A 306 -6.61 3.97 2.37
N TYR A 307 -5.84 4.57 3.27
CA TYR A 307 -5.65 6.01 3.39
C TYR A 307 -4.18 6.37 3.30
N VAL A 308 -3.85 7.35 2.46
CA VAL A 308 -2.48 7.80 2.24
C VAL A 308 -2.39 9.32 2.23
N ASN A 309 -1.45 9.86 3.02
CA ASN A 309 -1.04 11.26 2.99
C ASN A 309 0.48 11.37 3.13
N THR A 310 1.18 10.88 2.13
CA THR A 310 2.64 10.90 2.00
C THR A 310 3.00 11.51 0.65
N ARG A 311 4.15 12.18 0.56
CA ARG A 311 4.65 12.68 -0.72
C ARG A 311 5.58 11.64 -1.33
N ASN A 312 5.57 11.55 -2.67
CA ASN A 312 6.46 10.66 -3.40
C ASN A 312 6.37 9.22 -2.88
N THR A 313 5.20 8.60 -3.07
CA THR A 313 4.92 7.20 -2.71
C THR A 313 4.32 6.49 -3.92
N ASP A 314 4.73 5.26 -4.18
CA ASP A 314 4.24 4.44 -5.27
C ASP A 314 3.46 3.23 -4.75
N TRP A 315 2.23 3.09 -5.26
CA TRP A 315 1.31 2.06 -4.86
C TRP A 315 0.92 1.21 -6.06
N LYS A 316 1.06 -0.10 -5.93
CA LYS A 316 0.53 -1.10 -6.85
C LYS A 316 -0.53 -1.94 -6.13
N ILE A 317 -1.76 -1.84 -6.59
CA ILE A 317 -2.91 -2.55 -6.06
C ILE A 317 -3.43 -3.48 -7.16
N SER A 318 -3.40 -4.78 -6.92
CA SER A 318 -3.73 -5.80 -7.91
C SER A 318 -4.66 -6.86 -7.32
N ALA A 319 -5.71 -7.23 -8.07
CA ALA A 319 -6.69 -8.22 -7.65
C ALA A 319 -7.37 -7.88 -6.30
N GLY A 320 -7.48 -6.58 -5.97
CA GLY A 320 -8.04 -6.14 -4.69
C GLY A 320 -9.56 -6.28 -4.64
N LEU A 321 -10.09 -6.60 -3.47
CA LEU A 321 -11.54 -6.56 -3.20
C LEU A 321 -11.83 -5.61 -2.05
N PHE A 322 -12.64 -4.60 -2.30
CA PHE A 322 -13.15 -3.68 -1.28
C PHE A 322 -14.64 -3.90 -1.10
N ILE A 323 -15.04 -4.35 0.10
CA ILE A 323 -16.43 -4.48 0.52
C ILE A 323 -16.69 -3.39 1.55
N ASN A 324 -17.30 -2.31 1.10
CA ASN A 324 -17.48 -1.09 1.88
C ASN A 324 -18.74 -1.20 2.76
N PRO A 325 -18.68 -0.75 4.04
CA PRO A 325 -19.84 -0.77 4.91
C PRO A 325 -20.87 0.29 4.46
N LYS A 326 -22.11 0.12 4.91
CA LYS A 326 -23.12 1.18 4.81
C LYS A 326 -22.61 2.44 5.51
N MET A 327 -22.52 3.56 4.79
CA MET A 327 -22.19 4.85 5.39
C MET A 327 -23.17 5.22 6.50
N GLN A 328 -22.64 5.50 7.69
CA GLN A 328 -23.35 6.19 8.77
C GLN A 328 -22.96 7.67 8.79
N PRO A 329 -23.71 8.55 9.49
CA PRO A 329 -23.31 9.95 9.63
C PRO A 329 -21.86 10.10 10.12
N GLY A 330 -21.05 10.88 9.39
CA GLY A 330 -19.64 11.10 9.68
C GLY A 330 -18.70 9.95 9.31
N GLN A 331 -19.16 8.95 8.56
CA GLN A 331 -18.32 7.90 7.97
C GLN A 331 -18.15 8.14 6.48
N ASN A 332 -16.92 7.97 5.99
CA ASN A 332 -16.63 8.05 4.56
C ASN A 332 -16.89 6.71 3.87
N ALA A 333 -16.50 5.59 4.48
CA ALA A 333 -16.60 4.25 3.91
C ALA A 333 -15.96 4.13 2.50
N ASP A 334 -14.84 4.81 2.27
CA ASP A 334 -14.12 4.83 0.99
C ASP A 334 -13.35 3.52 0.78
N SER A 335 -13.15 3.09 -0.47
CA SER A 335 -12.24 1.97 -0.75
C SER A 335 -10.79 2.45 -0.60
N MET A 336 -10.44 3.53 -1.32
CA MET A 336 -9.10 4.12 -1.34
C MET A 336 -9.18 5.64 -1.29
N HIS A 337 -8.40 6.24 -0.38
CA HIS A 337 -8.29 7.69 -0.23
C HIS A 337 -6.82 8.12 -0.23
N PHE A 338 -6.41 8.80 -1.29
CA PHE A 338 -5.10 9.42 -1.43
C PHE A 338 -5.22 10.94 -1.31
N GLU A 339 -4.91 11.48 -0.13
CA GLU A 339 -4.73 12.92 0.02
C GLU A 339 -3.52 13.38 -0.81
N ARG A 340 -2.43 12.61 -0.73
CA ARG A 340 -1.23 12.80 -1.53
C ARG A 340 -0.63 11.45 -1.87
N ALA A 341 -0.23 11.29 -3.13
CA ALA A 341 0.52 10.12 -3.61
C ALA A 341 1.49 10.50 -4.74
N GLY A 342 2.56 9.73 -4.93
CA GLY A 342 3.44 9.88 -6.09
C GLY A 342 2.82 9.27 -7.33
N ALA A 343 2.70 7.94 -7.34
CA ALA A 343 2.07 7.20 -8.43
C ALA A 343 1.17 6.09 -7.88
N VAL A 344 0.06 5.81 -8.56
CA VAL A 344 -0.88 4.75 -8.16
C VAL A 344 -1.26 3.92 -9.37
N MET A 345 -1.01 2.61 -9.31
CA MET A 345 -1.42 1.61 -10.28
C MET A 345 -2.46 0.69 -9.65
N ILE A 346 -3.65 0.62 -10.22
CA ILE A 346 -4.77 -0.20 -9.76
C ILE A 346 -5.15 -1.15 -10.88
N GLN A 347 -5.14 -2.46 -10.62
CA GLN A 347 -5.38 -3.48 -11.62
C GLN A 347 -6.36 -4.54 -11.11
N ASN A 348 -7.33 -4.93 -11.94
CA ASN A 348 -8.29 -6.00 -11.68
C ASN A 348 -8.92 -5.90 -10.29
N THR A 349 -9.28 -4.69 -9.87
CA THR A 349 -9.72 -4.41 -8.50
C THR A 349 -11.20 -4.05 -8.51
N PHE A 350 -11.94 -4.60 -7.55
CA PHE A 350 -13.36 -4.33 -7.37
C PHE A 350 -13.60 -3.55 -6.08
N GLY A 351 -14.51 -2.56 -6.12
CA GLY A 351 -15.02 -1.91 -4.92
C GLY A 351 -16.54 -1.80 -4.93
N GLY A 352 -17.17 -2.20 -3.84
CA GLY A 352 -18.62 -2.07 -3.75
C GLY A 352 -19.20 -2.07 -2.35
N GLY A 353 -20.36 -1.43 -2.23
CA GLY A 353 -21.27 -1.54 -1.09
C GLY A 353 -22.33 -2.60 -1.35
N PHE A 354 -23.58 -2.31 -0.95
CA PHE A 354 -24.72 -3.20 -1.18
C PHE A 354 -25.87 -2.47 -1.87
N PRO A 355 -26.73 -3.19 -2.61
CA PRO A 355 -27.98 -2.63 -3.13
C PRO A 355 -28.79 -2.05 -1.96
N GLN A 356 -29.00 -0.72 -1.92
CA GLN A 356 -29.61 0.08 -0.83
C GLN A 356 -28.70 0.52 0.35
N ALA A 357 -27.43 0.15 0.33
CA ALA A 357 -26.44 0.62 1.28
C ALA A 357 -25.11 0.88 0.54
N PRO A 358 -25.05 1.95 -0.26
CA PRO A 358 -23.87 2.23 -1.05
C PRO A 358 -22.67 2.48 -0.14
N GLY A 359 -21.50 2.04 -0.60
CA GLY A 359 -20.23 2.45 -0.03
C GLY A 359 -19.95 3.92 -0.32
N GLY A 360 -18.80 4.42 0.16
CA GLY A 360 -18.33 5.77 -0.14
C GLY A 360 -17.84 5.92 -1.58
N THR A 361 -16.61 6.39 -1.71
CA THR A 361 -15.91 6.55 -2.98
C THR A 361 -14.92 5.41 -3.20
N TYR A 362 -14.90 4.83 -4.40
CA TYR A 362 -13.93 3.78 -4.71
C TYR A 362 -12.50 4.34 -4.76
N LEU A 363 -12.28 5.44 -5.48
CA LEU A 363 -11.00 6.13 -5.50
C LEU A 363 -11.17 7.63 -5.27
N LYS A 364 -10.79 8.09 -4.08
CA LYS A 364 -10.77 9.51 -3.70
C LYS A 364 -9.34 10.03 -3.74
N ILE A 365 -9.10 11.09 -4.50
CA ILE A 365 -7.77 11.67 -4.69
C ILE A 365 -7.85 13.18 -4.53
N LEU A 366 -6.96 13.75 -3.71
CA LEU A 366 -6.75 15.20 -3.69
C LEU A 366 -5.62 15.58 -4.65
N ASP A 367 -4.41 15.07 -4.40
CA ASP A 367 -3.22 15.38 -5.21
C ASP A 367 -2.39 14.14 -5.52
N SER A 368 -1.91 14.01 -6.76
CA SER A 368 -1.10 12.87 -7.18
C SER A 368 -0.27 13.16 -8.44
N GLY A 369 0.78 12.37 -8.67
CA GLY A 369 1.42 12.28 -9.98
C GLY A 369 0.54 11.48 -10.96
N ASN A 370 1.05 10.32 -11.40
CA ASN A 370 0.35 9.49 -12.39
C ASN A 370 -0.57 8.48 -11.71
N ILE A 371 -1.78 8.32 -12.25
CA ILE A 371 -2.72 7.28 -11.83
C ILE A 371 -3.07 6.42 -13.03
N THR A 372 -3.01 5.11 -12.87
CA THR A 372 -3.43 4.14 -13.89
C THR A 372 -4.37 3.12 -13.29
N ILE A 373 -5.52 2.91 -13.92
CA ILE A 373 -6.58 2.00 -13.51
C ILE A 373 -6.86 1.06 -14.68
N ILE A 374 -6.78 -0.26 -14.44
CA ILE A 374 -6.90 -1.27 -15.50
C ILE A 374 -7.84 -2.39 -15.03
N GLY A 375 -8.87 -2.71 -15.82
CA GLY A 375 -9.70 -3.89 -15.53
C GLY A 375 -10.48 -3.80 -14.22
N SER A 376 -10.72 -2.59 -13.70
CA SER A 376 -11.32 -2.38 -12.38
C SER A 376 -12.80 -2.06 -12.46
N GLN A 377 -13.53 -2.32 -11.39
CA GLN A 377 -14.99 -2.25 -11.40
C GLN A 377 -15.54 -1.67 -10.09
N THR A 378 -16.69 -0.99 -10.18
CA THR A 378 -17.45 -0.53 -9.01
C THR A 378 -18.91 -0.92 -9.06
N GLU A 379 -19.47 -1.30 -7.90
CA GLU A 379 -20.89 -1.63 -7.76
C GLU A 379 -21.44 -1.06 -6.44
N ALA A 380 -22.66 -0.49 -6.44
CA ALA A 380 -23.28 0.10 -5.26
C ALA A 380 -22.34 1.05 -4.49
N MET A 381 -21.80 2.05 -5.18
CA MET A 381 -20.91 3.07 -4.61
C MET A 381 -21.57 4.45 -4.68
N THR A 382 -21.18 5.36 -3.79
CA THR A 382 -21.63 6.76 -3.91
C THR A 382 -20.94 7.44 -5.09
N ASN A 383 -19.64 7.19 -5.25
CA ASN A 383 -18.86 7.65 -6.40
C ASN A 383 -17.86 6.55 -6.82
N SER A 384 -17.58 6.45 -8.12
CA SER A 384 -16.47 5.61 -8.59
C SER A 384 -15.15 6.32 -8.36
N ILE A 385 -15.04 7.60 -8.76
CA ILE A 385 -13.81 8.37 -8.64
C ILE A 385 -14.16 9.79 -8.24
N VAL A 386 -13.41 10.36 -7.31
CA VAL A 386 -13.49 11.79 -6.98
C VAL A 386 -12.07 12.35 -6.98
N TYR A 387 -11.83 13.33 -7.84
CA TYR A 387 -10.57 14.08 -7.91
C TYR A 387 -10.77 15.53 -7.47
N ASN A 388 -9.96 15.98 -6.50
CA ASN A 388 -9.94 17.33 -5.94
C ASN A 388 -11.29 17.78 -5.36
N GLU A 389 -11.93 16.95 -4.51
CA GLU A 389 -13.23 17.28 -3.90
C GLU A 389 -13.25 18.65 -3.21
N SER A 390 -12.16 19.01 -2.53
CA SER A 390 -12.03 20.26 -1.78
C SER A 390 -11.80 21.49 -2.66
N ASN A 391 -11.75 21.34 -3.99
CA ASN A 391 -11.45 22.41 -4.95
C ASN A 391 -10.15 23.14 -4.61
N ASN A 392 -9.13 22.42 -4.15
CA ASN A 392 -7.85 23.00 -3.82
C ASN A 392 -7.16 23.46 -5.12
N PRO A 393 -6.88 24.77 -5.30
CA PRO A 393 -6.30 25.29 -6.53
C PRO A 393 -4.86 24.81 -6.77
N MET A 394 -4.16 24.36 -5.72
CA MET A 394 -2.81 23.80 -5.83
C MET A 394 -2.80 22.31 -6.18
N ALA A 395 -3.93 21.62 -6.02
CA ALA A 395 -4.07 20.18 -6.25
C ALA A 395 -4.77 19.91 -7.60
N GLY A 396 -4.06 20.12 -8.70
CA GLY A 396 -4.61 19.88 -10.05
C GLY A 396 -4.45 21.02 -11.04
N ASP A 397 -3.28 21.67 -11.06
CA ASP A 397 -2.81 22.40 -12.24
C ASP A 397 -1.58 21.69 -12.85
N TYR A 398 -1.69 20.37 -12.99
CA TYR A 398 -0.63 19.52 -13.54
C TYR A 398 -1.12 18.77 -14.77
N THR A 399 -0.22 18.48 -15.70
CA THR A 399 -0.51 17.73 -16.93
C THR A 399 -0.48 16.21 -16.74
N TYR A 400 -0.12 15.71 -15.55
CA TYR A 400 -0.01 14.27 -15.28
C TYR A 400 -1.36 13.57 -15.53
N PRO A 401 -1.37 12.47 -16.31
CA PRO A 401 -2.60 11.81 -16.70
C PRO A 401 -3.17 10.92 -15.60
N ILE A 402 -4.50 10.90 -15.54
CA ILE A 402 -5.24 9.74 -15.01
C ILE A 402 -5.60 8.87 -16.21
N THR A 403 -5.15 7.62 -16.19
CA THR A 403 -5.36 6.65 -17.26
C THR A 403 -6.33 5.58 -16.79
N ILE A 404 -7.41 5.35 -17.55
CA ILE A 404 -8.42 4.33 -17.24
C ILE A 404 -8.56 3.41 -18.46
N ILE A 405 -8.35 2.12 -18.24
CA ILE A 405 -8.28 1.10 -19.29
C ILE A 405 -9.24 -0.04 -18.94
N ASN A 406 -10.10 -0.44 -19.87
CA ASN A 406 -10.90 -1.66 -19.79
C ASN A 406 -11.65 -1.83 -18.45
N SER A 407 -12.12 -0.74 -17.87
CA SER A 407 -12.74 -0.69 -16.55
C SER A 407 -14.26 -0.48 -16.67
N THR A 408 -15.01 -0.80 -15.62
CA THR A 408 -16.47 -0.67 -15.58
C THR A 408 -16.92 0.17 -14.39
N PHE A 409 -17.43 1.38 -14.65
CA PHE A 409 -17.84 2.31 -13.60
C PHE A 409 -19.24 2.85 -13.85
N GLY A 410 -20.20 2.40 -13.03
CA GLY A 410 -21.60 2.85 -13.12
C GLY A 410 -21.95 4.06 -12.25
N HIS A 411 -21.06 4.48 -11.35
CA HIS A 411 -21.30 5.51 -10.35
C HIS A 411 -20.49 6.77 -10.64
N PRO A 412 -20.92 7.96 -10.18
CA PRO A 412 -20.33 9.24 -10.56
C PRO A 412 -18.80 9.28 -10.53
N ILE A 413 -18.23 9.92 -11.55
CA ILE A 413 -16.82 10.25 -11.68
C ILE A 413 -16.71 11.77 -11.67
N ILE A 414 -16.10 12.31 -10.61
CA ILE A 414 -16.05 13.75 -10.36
C ILE A 414 -14.62 14.25 -10.55
N PHE A 415 -14.47 15.27 -11.38
CA PHE A 415 -13.22 15.98 -11.61
C PHE A 415 -13.42 17.47 -11.38
N ASN A 416 -12.85 18.01 -10.30
CA ASN A 416 -12.97 19.45 -9.98
C ASN A 416 -11.65 20.21 -10.19
N ALA A 417 -10.87 19.84 -11.20
CA ALA A 417 -9.60 20.48 -11.48
C ALA A 417 -9.17 20.29 -12.93
N ARG A 418 -8.13 21.03 -13.34
CA ARG A 418 -7.46 20.79 -14.61
C ARG A 418 -6.67 19.49 -14.54
N ARG A 419 -7.05 18.52 -15.37
CA ARG A 419 -6.32 17.26 -15.52
C ARG A 419 -6.36 16.76 -16.96
N THR A 420 -5.49 15.79 -17.25
CA THR A 420 -5.57 14.98 -18.46
C THR A 420 -6.18 13.63 -18.11
N LEU A 421 -7.28 13.28 -18.78
CA LEU A 421 -7.89 11.96 -18.72
C LEU A 421 -7.56 11.21 -20.01
N VAL A 422 -6.92 10.06 -19.88
CA VAL A 422 -6.73 9.09 -20.96
C VAL A 422 -7.63 7.90 -20.67
N SER A 423 -8.63 7.67 -21.50
CA SER A 423 -9.67 6.67 -21.26
C SER A 423 -9.79 5.76 -22.49
N THR A 424 -9.71 4.45 -22.29
CA THR A 424 -9.77 3.48 -23.40
C THR A 424 -10.51 2.20 -23.04
N GLY A 425 -11.46 1.82 -23.91
CA GLY A 425 -12.21 0.57 -23.83
C GLY A 425 -13.03 0.41 -22.56
N ASN A 426 -13.42 1.49 -21.87
CA ASN A 426 -14.16 1.43 -20.62
C ASN A 426 -15.67 1.37 -20.86
N LEU A 427 -16.39 0.87 -19.84
CA LEU A 427 -17.84 0.91 -19.76
C LEU A 427 -18.27 1.83 -18.61
N TYR A 428 -18.98 2.89 -18.95
CA TYR A 428 -19.51 3.87 -18.00
C TYR A 428 -21.04 3.83 -17.98
N GLY A 429 -21.64 4.30 -16.88
CA GLY A 429 -23.05 4.70 -16.87
C GLY A 429 -23.27 5.98 -17.68
N GLY A 430 -24.48 6.18 -18.21
CA GLY A 430 -24.83 7.45 -18.84
C GLY A 430 -24.77 8.60 -17.83
N GLY A 431 -24.19 9.74 -18.21
CA GLY A 431 -24.07 10.92 -17.33
C GLY A 431 -23.19 10.69 -16.09
N THR A 432 -22.26 9.73 -16.14
CA THR A 432 -21.40 9.40 -15.00
C THR A 432 -20.41 10.52 -14.68
N PHE A 433 -19.91 11.24 -15.69
CA PHE A 433 -18.92 12.28 -15.46
C PHE A 433 -19.57 13.59 -14.99
N LYS A 434 -18.93 14.21 -14.00
CA LYS A 434 -19.15 15.59 -13.56
C LYS A 434 -17.80 16.29 -13.60
N ALA A 435 -17.57 17.07 -14.65
CA ALA A 435 -16.23 17.54 -15.00
C ALA A 435 -16.10 19.06 -14.94
N ASP A 436 -14.97 19.52 -14.42
CA ASP A 436 -14.45 20.87 -14.60
C ASP A 436 -14.14 21.10 -16.09
N ASP A 437 -14.40 22.31 -16.59
CA ASP A 437 -14.22 22.66 -18.01
C ASP A 437 -12.74 22.61 -18.47
N ARG A 438 -11.81 22.60 -17.51
CA ARG A 438 -10.38 22.46 -17.74
C ARG A 438 -9.93 20.99 -17.86
N LEU A 439 -10.79 20.00 -17.62
CA LEU A 439 -10.48 18.59 -17.86
C LEU A 439 -10.27 18.35 -19.36
N ARG A 440 -9.15 17.73 -19.73
CA ARG A 440 -8.81 17.38 -21.13
C ARG A 440 -8.93 15.89 -21.33
N VAL A 441 -9.79 15.47 -22.26
CA VAL A 441 -10.15 14.06 -22.43
C VAL A 441 -9.62 13.51 -23.76
N TYR A 442 -8.94 12.37 -23.68
CA TYR A 442 -8.56 11.51 -24.79
C TYR A 442 -9.26 10.15 -24.59
N SER A 443 -10.34 9.92 -25.31
CA SER A 443 -11.20 8.74 -25.17
C SER A 443 -11.13 7.85 -26.42
N THR A 444 -11.01 6.54 -26.25
CA THR A 444 -10.97 5.58 -27.37
C THR A 444 -11.77 4.33 -27.06
N GLY A 445 -12.88 4.12 -27.78
CA GLY A 445 -13.71 2.93 -27.62
C GLY A 445 -14.45 2.84 -26.28
N ASP A 446 -14.55 3.94 -25.54
CA ASP A 446 -15.37 3.99 -24.31
C ASP A 446 -16.86 3.94 -24.66
N ARG A 447 -17.66 3.31 -23.80
CA ARG A 447 -19.12 3.17 -23.95
C ARG A 447 -19.85 3.70 -22.73
N PHE A 448 -21.02 4.32 -22.93
CA PHE A 448 -21.81 4.95 -21.87
C PHE A 448 -23.18 4.28 -21.72
N CYS A 449 -23.20 2.98 -21.37
CA CYS A 449 -24.42 2.24 -21.09
C CYS A 449 -24.17 1.18 -20.00
N TYR A 450 -24.24 1.60 -18.74
CA TYR A 450 -24.20 0.66 -17.61
C TYR A 450 -25.47 -0.19 -17.59
N ASP A 451 -25.32 -1.51 -17.44
CA ASP A 451 -26.41 -2.50 -17.36
C ASP A 451 -27.27 -2.69 -18.64
N GLY A 452 -26.79 -2.19 -19.79
CA GLY A 452 -27.35 -2.51 -21.11
C GLY A 452 -26.67 -3.73 -21.75
N HIS A 453 -27.31 -4.37 -22.73
CA HIS A 453 -26.63 -5.36 -23.57
C HIS A 453 -25.34 -4.75 -24.12
N ILE A 454 -24.19 -5.42 -23.95
CA ILE A 454 -22.86 -4.94 -24.39
C ILE A 454 -22.88 -4.42 -25.83
N MET A 455 -23.73 -5.00 -26.68
CA MET A 455 -23.88 -4.69 -28.11
C MET A 455 -24.98 -3.66 -28.45
N GLY A 456 -25.78 -3.22 -27.47
CA GLY A 456 -26.89 -2.28 -27.64
C GLY A 456 -26.53 -0.82 -27.32
N CYS A 457 -25.25 -0.53 -27.05
CA CYS A 457 -24.81 0.81 -26.68
C CYS A 457 -25.03 1.82 -27.81
N VAL A 458 -25.76 2.91 -27.51
CA VAL A 458 -25.87 4.08 -28.39
C VAL A 458 -24.66 4.98 -28.10
N GLY A 459 -23.98 5.46 -29.15
CA GLY A 459 -22.68 6.14 -29.07
C GLY A 459 -22.64 7.38 -28.19
N SER A 460 -21.46 7.67 -27.65
CA SER A 460 -21.18 8.83 -26.81
C SER A 460 -21.39 10.14 -27.57
N ASP A 461 -22.40 10.92 -27.19
CA ASP A 461 -22.39 12.36 -27.44
C ASP A 461 -21.39 13.06 -26.49
N GLU A 462 -20.99 14.29 -26.82
CA GLU A 462 -20.11 15.11 -25.96
C GLU A 462 -20.69 15.28 -24.53
N GLY A 463 -22.01 15.20 -24.38
CA GLY A 463 -22.71 15.34 -23.09
C GLY A 463 -22.32 14.30 -22.04
N ASN A 464 -21.77 13.16 -22.44
CA ASN A 464 -21.36 12.10 -21.51
C ASN A 464 -20.10 12.41 -20.68
N PHE A 465 -19.31 13.40 -21.09
CA PHE A 465 -18.18 13.93 -20.33
C PHE A 465 -18.48 15.32 -19.71
N ASP A 466 -19.77 15.69 -19.63
CA ASP A 466 -20.25 16.94 -19.05
C ASP A 466 -19.54 18.18 -19.65
N LYS A 467 -18.80 18.98 -18.87
CA LYS A 467 -18.16 20.21 -19.35
C LYS A 467 -16.74 20.01 -19.86
N ALA A 468 -16.20 18.79 -19.82
CA ALA A 468 -14.81 18.55 -20.17
C ALA A 468 -14.50 18.96 -21.62
N THR A 469 -13.28 19.43 -21.87
CA THR A 469 -12.84 19.62 -23.26
C THR A 469 -12.34 18.30 -23.85
N ILE A 470 -13.08 17.80 -24.83
CA ILE A 470 -12.69 16.62 -25.60
C ILE A 470 -11.60 16.99 -26.60
N ILE A 471 -10.42 16.38 -26.47
CA ILE A 471 -9.32 16.55 -27.42
C ILE A 471 -9.38 15.48 -28.51
N PHE A 472 -9.72 14.25 -28.12
CA PHE A 472 -9.87 13.12 -29.01
C PHE A 472 -10.92 12.16 -28.48
N MET A 473 -11.84 11.72 -29.34
CA MET A 473 -12.81 10.67 -29.02
C MET A 473 -13.04 9.80 -30.26
N THR A 474 -13.12 8.47 -30.08
CA THR A 474 -13.45 7.50 -31.13
C THR A 474 -14.33 6.38 -30.57
N GLY A 475 -15.13 5.75 -31.43
CA GLY A 475 -15.87 4.54 -31.08
C GLY A 475 -17.39 4.69 -31.10
N GLN A 476 -17.94 5.73 -31.73
CA GLN A 476 -19.37 5.84 -31.94
C GLN A 476 -19.84 4.83 -33.01
N PRO A 477 -21.01 4.18 -32.84
CA PRO A 477 -21.70 3.52 -33.96
C PRO A 477 -22.00 4.56 -35.05
N GLY A 478 -21.22 4.54 -36.14
CA GLY A 478 -21.32 5.48 -37.28
C GLY A 478 -20.04 6.24 -37.63
N GLU A 479 -19.02 6.22 -36.77
CA GLU A 479 -17.75 6.93 -37.00
C GLU A 479 -16.80 6.17 -37.95
N GLY A 480 -17.12 6.23 -39.24
CA GLY A 480 -16.13 6.06 -40.30
C GLY A 480 -15.34 7.34 -40.60
N LYS A 481 -15.60 8.45 -39.88
CA LYS A 481 -15.01 9.78 -40.09
C LYS A 481 -14.94 10.57 -38.78
N LEU A 482 -13.79 11.18 -38.51
CA LEU A 482 -13.68 12.33 -37.60
C LEU A 482 -14.56 13.47 -38.14
N THR A 483 -15.75 13.66 -37.57
CA THR A 483 -16.62 14.79 -37.90
C THR A 483 -16.23 16.00 -37.05
N GLY A 484 -15.28 16.77 -37.57
CA GLY A 484 -14.79 18.01 -36.97
C GLY A 484 -13.70 18.62 -37.86
N ARG A 485 -13.46 19.93 -37.75
CA ARG A 485 -12.30 20.60 -38.36
C ARG A 485 -11.21 20.72 -37.29
N PRO A 486 -10.39 19.69 -37.02
CA PRO A 486 -9.29 19.83 -36.07
C PRO A 486 -8.40 21.00 -36.53
N THR A 487 -8.26 22.01 -35.67
CA THR A 487 -7.51 23.24 -35.97
C THR A 487 -6.07 23.18 -35.48
N PHE A 488 -5.67 22.08 -34.85
CA PHE A 488 -4.34 21.90 -34.30
C PHE A 488 -3.81 20.49 -34.59
N PHE A 489 -2.66 20.45 -35.25
CA PHE A 489 -1.79 19.28 -35.31
C PHE A 489 -0.55 19.61 -34.49
N GLY A 490 -0.03 18.65 -33.71
CA GLY A 490 1.21 18.83 -32.97
C GLY A 490 2.41 19.11 -33.89
N THR A 491 3.56 19.47 -33.32
CA THR A 491 4.75 19.92 -34.08
C THR A 491 5.38 18.85 -34.96
N ASP A 492 5.11 17.57 -34.70
CA ASP A 492 5.74 16.41 -35.36
C ASP A 492 4.70 15.49 -36.02
N VAL A 493 3.83 16.07 -36.86
CA VAL A 493 2.85 15.31 -37.65
C VAL A 493 3.32 15.22 -39.10
N GLU A 494 3.67 14.01 -39.54
CA GLU A 494 3.92 13.69 -40.95
C GLU A 494 2.68 13.01 -41.55
N PHE A 495 2.17 13.55 -42.64
CA PHE A 495 1.07 12.92 -43.38
C PHE A 495 1.65 11.86 -44.33
N GLY A 496 1.37 10.58 -44.07
CA GLY A 496 1.77 9.46 -44.95
C GLY A 496 1.10 9.46 -46.33
N THR A 497 0.21 10.43 -46.61
CA THR A 497 -0.38 10.69 -47.93
C THR A 497 -0.56 12.20 -48.14
N PRO A 498 -0.62 12.71 -49.39
CA PRO A 498 -0.81 14.13 -49.64
C PRO A 498 -2.10 14.69 -49.01
N VAL A 499 -1.98 15.83 -48.32
CA VAL A 499 -3.13 16.56 -47.78
C VAL A 499 -3.96 17.14 -48.93
N LYS A 500 -5.20 16.68 -49.09
CA LYS A 500 -6.13 17.23 -50.09
C LYS A 500 -6.69 18.57 -49.62
N MET A 501 -6.19 19.66 -50.19
CA MET A 501 -6.74 21.00 -49.98
C MET A 501 -7.84 21.30 -51.03
N PRO A 502 -8.86 22.13 -50.69
CA PRO A 502 -9.77 22.66 -51.69
C PRO A 502 -8.99 23.34 -52.81
N SER A 503 -9.32 23.01 -54.06
CA SER A 503 -8.61 23.50 -55.21
C SER A 503 -9.44 24.57 -55.92
N LEU A 504 -8.88 25.78 -56.06
CA LEU A 504 -9.59 26.95 -56.57
C LEU A 504 -8.76 27.69 -57.62
N MET A 505 -9.42 28.40 -58.52
CA MET A 505 -8.75 29.42 -59.34
C MET A 505 -8.51 30.69 -58.53
N GLN A 506 -7.53 31.50 -58.90
CA GLN A 506 -7.18 32.74 -58.19
C GLN A 506 -8.37 33.69 -58.04
N ASN A 507 -9.20 33.81 -59.08
CA ASN A 507 -10.40 34.65 -59.08
C ASN A 507 -11.56 34.06 -58.25
N ALA A 508 -11.46 32.80 -57.83
CA ALA A 508 -12.44 32.11 -56.99
C ALA A 508 -11.99 32.02 -55.52
N LEU A 509 -10.88 32.65 -55.15
CA LEU A 509 -10.41 32.70 -53.77
C LEU A 509 -11.41 33.51 -52.90
N PRO A 510 -12.02 32.91 -51.87
CA PRO A 510 -13.08 33.57 -51.11
C PRO A 510 -12.50 34.69 -50.23
N ALA A 511 -13.17 35.85 -50.24
CA ALA A 511 -12.86 36.96 -49.34
C ALA A 511 -13.27 36.66 -47.88
N GLY A 512 -12.73 37.41 -46.92
CA GLY A 512 -13.17 37.37 -45.51
C GLY A 512 -12.84 36.07 -44.76
N ARG A 513 -11.89 35.29 -45.25
CA ARG A 513 -11.38 34.10 -44.57
C ARG A 513 -10.44 34.49 -43.43
N ALA A 514 -10.40 33.69 -42.36
CA ALA A 514 -9.49 33.90 -41.24
C ALA A 514 -8.03 33.64 -41.64
N ASN A 515 -7.08 34.34 -41.01
CA ASN A 515 -5.64 34.06 -41.17
C ASN A 515 -5.34 32.58 -40.93
N GLY A 516 -4.46 31.99 -41.74
CA GLY A 516 -4.15 30.56 -41.71
C GLY A 516 -5.10 29.66 -42.52
N SER A 517 -6.16 30.20 -43.14
CA SER A 517 -6.99 29.43 -44.09
C SER A 517 -6.15 29.00 -45.30
N LEU A 518 -6.19 27.70 -45.66
CA LEU A 518 -5.39 27.09 -46.73
C LEU A 518 -6.24 26.56 -47.89
N VAL A 519 -5.80 26.79 -49.12
CA VAL A 519 -6.32 26.18 -50.35
C VAL A 519 -5.16 25.89 -51.31
N TYR A 520 -5.39 25.07 -52.33
CA TYR A 520 -4.48 24.97 -53.46
C TYR A 520 -5.00 25.84 -54.61
N CYS A 521 -4.32 26.94 -54.93
CA CYS A 521 -4.69 27.77 -56.06
C CYS A 521 -4.10 27.19 -57.35
N GLN A 522 -4.94 26.77 -58.29
CA GLN A 522 -4.57 26.00 -59.49
C GLN A 522 -3.77 26.79 -60.52
N ASN A 523 -4.02 28.09 -60.63
CA ASN A 523 -3.44 28.95 -61.66
C ASN A 523 -2.67 30.14 -61.06
N CYS A 524 -2.29 30.05 -59.80
CA CYS A 524 -1.60 31.12 -59.10
C CYS A 524 -0.09 31.10 -59.32
N ARG A 525 0.52 32.29 -59.29
CA ARG A 525 1.96 32.50 -59.27
C ARG A 525 2.48 32.37 -57.84
N ARG A 526 3.47 31.49 -57.64
CA ARG A 526 4.14 31.29 -56.34
C ARG A 526 4.74 32.59 -55.80
N SER A 527 4.79 32.69 -54.49
CA SER A 527 5.38 33.81 -53.74
C SER A 527 4.80 35.18 -54.10
N THR A 528 3.48 35.29 -54.18
CA THR A 528 2.76 36.55 -54.44
C THR A 528 1.77 36.90 -53.32
N THR A 529 1.79 38.15 -52.85
CA THR A 529 0.84 38.69 -51.87
C THR A 529 0.42 40.11 -52.30
N PRO A 530 -0.85 40.38 -52.62
CA PRO A 530 -1.96 39.43 -52.73
C PRO A 530 -1.71 38.35 -53.79
N CYS A 531 -2.36 37.20 -53.64
CA CYS A 531 -2.20 36.04 -54.50
C CYS A 531 -2.60 36.36 -55.96
N GLN A 532 -1.68 36.19 -56.94
CA GLN A 532 -1.86 36.58 -58.34
C GLN A 532 -2.04 35.37 -59.28
N ALA A 533 -2.84 35.54 -60.34
CA ALA A 533 -3.03 34.52 -61.39
C ALA A 533 -1.83 34.45 -62.36
N GLY A 534 -1.83 33.46 -63.26
CA GLY A 534 -0.84 33.33 -64.35
C GLY A 534 0.36 32.44 -64.01
N GLY A 535 0.23 31.54 -63.02
CA GLY A 535 1.23 30.52 -62.70
C GLY A 535 0.72 29.09 -62.86
N SER A 536 1.58 28.12 -62.57
CA SER A 536 1.26 26.68 -62.62
C SER A 536 0.62 26.13 -61.33
N GLY A 537 0.26 27.01 -60.41
CA GLY A 537 -0.40 26.68 -59.16
C GLY A 537 0.53 26.71 -57.94
N ALA A 538 -0.07 27.04 -56.80
CA ALA A 538 0.62 27.23 -55.53
C ALA A 538 -0.34 26.98 -54.36
N PRO A 539 0.13 26.42 -53.23
CA PRO A 539 -0.59 26.55 -51.97
C PRO A 539 -0.84 28.03 -51.69
N ALA A 540 -2.05 28.39 -51.30
CA ALA A 540 -2.40 29.75 -50.91
C ALA A 540 -2.89 29.75 -49.46
N MET A 541 -2.42 30.73 -48.69
CA MET A 541 -2.76 30.92 -47.29
C MET A 541 -3.22 32.34 -47.05
N VAL A 542 -4.21 32.55 -46.19
CA VAL A 542 -4.57 33.90 -45.76
C VAL A 542 -3.57 34.40 -44.72
N VAL A 543 -2.92 35.52 -45.01
CA VAL A 543 -1.98 36.22 -44.12
C VAL A 543 -2.41 37.68 -44.04
N ASN A 544 -2.56 38.22 -42.82
CA ASN A 544 -3.02 39.59 -42.59
C ASN A 544 -4.31 39.96 -43.36
N GLY A 545 -5.26 39.02 -43.45
CA GLY A 545 -6.55 39.22 -44.10
C GLY A 545 -6.52 39.14 -45.63
N GLN A 546 -5.39 38.78 -46.25
CA GLN A 546 -5.26 38.65 -47.70
C GLN A 546 -4.69 37.29 -48.09
N TRP A 547 -5.10 36.75 -49.23
CA TRP A 547 -4.49 35.54 -49.78
C TRP A 547 -3.05 35.80 -50.20
N SER A 548 -2.13 34.96 -49.76
CA SER A 548 -0.73 34.89 -50.14
C SER A 548 -0.50 33.54 -50.83
N CYS A 549 -0.06 33.54 -52.09
CA CYS A 549 0.37 32.31 -52.76
C CYS A 549 1.81 32.01 -52.31
N LEU A 550 2.05 30.84 -51.71
CA LEU A 550 3.35 30.42 -51.19
C LEU A 550 4.33 30.05 -52.33
#